data_AF-A0A5C8IMX1-F1
#
_entry.id   AF-A0A5C8IMX1-F1
#
_cell.length_a   1.000
_cell.length_b   1.000
_cell.length_c   1.000
_cell.angle_alpha   90.00
_cell.angle_beta   90.00
_cell.angle_gamma   90.00
#
_symmetry.space_group_name_H-M   'P 1'
#
loop_
_entity.id
_entity.type
_entity.pdbx_description
1 polymer ?
#
loop_
_entity_poly.entity_id
_entity_poly.type
_entity_poly.pdbx_seq_one_letter_code
_entity_poly.pdbx_strand_id
1 'polypeptide(L)' 'MNLQTEKLEIVRMLLNTNDKGLIQEVKALFKSHEADWWDEMSGQQKEVILEGLAQADQGQTVPHEEAVKMFGKWGLR' A
#
# COMPACT_ATOMS: atom_id res chain seq x y z
N MET A 1 -12.80 -30.99 -0.63
CA MET A 1 -12.33 -29.91 -1.53
C MET A 1 -10.82 -29.99 -1.62
N ASN A 2 -10.27 -30.04 -2.83
CA ASN A 2 -8.82 -30.02 -3.03
C ASN A 2 -8.42 -28.57 -3.32
N LEU A 3 -7.72 -27.95 -2.38
CA LEU A 3 -7.32 -26.54 -2.45
C LEU A 3 -6.51 -26.22 -3.71
N GLN A 4 -5.70 -27.15 -4.21
CA GLN A 4 -4.91 -26.94 -5.43
C GLN A 4 -5.82 -26.89 -6.67
N THR A 5 -6.85 -27.72 -6.69
CA THR A 5 -7.84 -27.74 -7.78
C THR A 5 -8.61 -26.42 -7.84
N GLU A 6 -9.04 -25.89 -6.69
CA GLU A 6 -9.78 -24.62 -6.64
C GLU A 6 -8.93 -23.42 -7.02
N LYS A 7 -7.66 -23.38 -6.59
CA LYS A 7 -6.73 -22.32 -7.02
C LYS A 7 -6.59 -22.29 -8.54
N LEU A 8 -6.47 -23.46 -9.17
CA LEU A 8 -6.32 -23.56 -10.61
C LEU A 8 -7.59 -23.13 -11.35
N GLU A 9 -8.76 -23.45 -10.81
CA GLU A 9 -10.05 -23.04 -11.35
C GLU A 9 -10.20 -21.51 -11.34
N ILE A 10 -9.86 -20.85 -10.22
CA ILE A 10 -9.88 -19.39 -10.11
C ILE A 10 -8.92 -18.74 -11.13
N VAL A 11 -7.68 -19.25 -11.26
CA VAL A 11 -6.73 -18.76 -12.26
C VAL A 11 -7.29 -18.90 -13.68
N ARG A 12 -7.91 -20.04 -13.99
CA ARG A 12 -8.52 -20.27 -15.31
C ARG A 12 -9.67 -19.30 -15.59
N MET A 13 -10.51 -19.01 -14.60
CA MET A 13 -11.60 -18.03 -14.74
C MET A 13 -11.04 -16.62 -15.02
N LEU A 14 -9.98 -16.22 -14.32
CA LEU A 14 -9.32 -14.92 -14.52
C LEU A 14 -8.66 -14.80 -15.90
N LEU A 15 -8.02 -15.86 -16.40
CA LEU A 15 -7.38 -15.84 -17.73
C LEU A 15 -8.39 -15.78 -18.88
N ASN A 16 -9.61 -16.27 -18.67
CA ASN A 16 -10.65 -16.32 -19.71
C ASN A 16 -11.58 -15.10 -19.71
N THR A 17 -11.49 -14.23 -18.71
CA THR A 17 -12.33 -13.02 -18.65
C THR A 17 -11.60 -11.80 -19.21
N ASN A 18 -12.36 -10.93 -19.90
CA ASN A 18 -11.91 -9.60 -20.32
C ASN A 18 -12.61 -8.49 -19.51
N ASP A 19 -13.41 -8.86 -18.50
CA ASP A 19 -14.09 -7.91 -17.64
C ASP A 19 -13.07 -7.24 -16.70
N LYS A 20 -12.74 -5.99 -17.02
CA LYS A 20 -11.79 -5.19 -16.25
C LYS A 20 -12.29 -4.91 -14.83
N GLY A 21 -13.60 -4.75 -14.62
CA GLY A 21 -14.19 -4.47 -13.31
C GLY A 21 -13.96 -5.65 -12.37
N LEU A 22 -14.33 -6.84 -12.82
CA LEU A 22 -14.12 -8.09 -12.08
C LEU A 22 -12.64 -8.30 -11.71
N ILE A 23 -11.72 -8.07 -12.65
CA ILE A 23 -10.29 -8.22 -12.41
C ILE A 23 -9.80 -7.22 -11.34
N GLN A 24 -10.29 -5.98 -11.33
CA GLN A 24 -9.93 -5.00 -10.31
C GLN A 24 -10.48 -5.36 -8.93
N GLU A 25 -11.71 -5.87 -8.85
CA GLU A 25 -12.34 -6.29 -7.59
C GLU A 25 -11.58 -7.46 -6.96
N VAL A 26 -11.23 -8.49 -7.75
CA VAL A 26 -10.42 -9.62 -7.27
C VAL A 26 -9.04 -9.15 -6.80
N LYS A 27 -8.41 -8.22 -7.52
CA LYS A 27 -7.12 -7.64 -7.11
C LYS A 27 -7.23 -6.86 -5.78
N ALA A 28 -8.31 -6.11 -5.58
CA ALA A 28 -8.56 -5.39 -4.33
C ALA A 28 -8.78 -6.36 -3.17
N LEU A 29 -9.49 -7.47 -3.40
CA LEU A 29 -9.69 -8.52 -2.40
C LEU A 29 -8.35 -9.12 -1.95
N PHE A 30 -7.47 -9.50 -2.88
CA PHE A 30 -6.13 -9.99 -2.51
C PHE A 30 -5.33 -8.96 -1.71
N LYS A 31 -5.36 -7.68 -2.11
CA LYS A 31 -4.69 -6.60 -1.37
C LYS A 31 -5.25 -6.38 0.03
N SER A 32 -6.56 -6.56 0.24
CA SER A 32 -7.18 -6.45 1.56
C SER A 32 -6.83 -7.62 2.50
N HIS A 33 -6.31 -8.72 1.95
CA HIS A 33 -5.85 -9.89 2.68
C HIS A 33 -4.32 -9.97 2.83
N GLU A 34 -3.56 -9.17 2.07
CA GLU A 34 -2.17 -8.86 2.39
C GLU A 34 -2.15 -7.99 3.65
N ALA A 35 -1.26 -8.30 4.60
CA ALA A 35 -1.06 -7.47 5.78
C ALA A 35 -0.80 -6.03 5.34
N ASP A 36 -1.45 -5.06 5.98
CA ASP A 36 -1.19 -3.65 5.67
C ASP A 36 0.32 -3.41 5.83
N TRP A 37 0.94 -2.59 4.99
CA TRP A 37 2.38 -2.31 5.12
C TRP A 37 2.70 -1.81 6.53
N TRP A 38 1.72 -1.17 7.20
CA TRP A 38 1.75 -0.80 8.60
C TRP A 38 2.05 -2.00 9.51
N ASP A 39 1.41 -3.14 9.30
CA ASP A 39 1.59 -4.34 10.12
C ASP A 39 2.99 -4.97 9.94
N GLU A 40 3.66 -4.69 8.83
CA GLU A 40 5.01 -5.17 8.51
C GLU A 40 6.13 -4.25 9.05
N MET A 41 5.80 -3.05 9.54
CA MET A 41 6.79 -2.10 10.06
C MET A 41 7.29 -2.47 11.46
N SER A 42 8.57 -2.19 11.73
CA SER A 42 9.13 -2.32 13.08
C SER A 42 8.49 -1.31 14.03
N GLY A 43 8.51 -1.60 15.34
CA GLY A 43 7.98 -0.68 16.36
C GLY A 43 8.60 0.72 16.27
N GLN A 44 9.90 0.79 16.01
CA GLN A 44 10.61 2.06 15.84
C GLN A 44 10.13 2.85 14.62
N GLN A 45 9.87 2.16 13.50
CA GLN A 45 9.35 2.83 12.31
C GLN A 45 7.93 3.37 12.54
N LYS A 46 7.10 2.64 13.29
CA LYS A 46 5.77 3.10 13.70
C LYS A 46 5.85 4.32 14.61
N GLU A 47 6.76 4.33 15.59
CA GLU A 47 6.99 5.48 16.48
C GLU A 47 7.36 6.74 15.70
N VAL A 48 8.29 6.65 14.75
CA VAL A 48 8.70 7.80 13.92
C VAL A 48 7.53 8.36 13.11
N ILE A 49 6.67 7.49 12.55
CA ILE A 49 5.48 7.95 11.81
C ILE A 49 4.48 8.63 12.75
N LEU A 50 4.20 8.02 13.91
CA LEU A 50 3.26 8.59 14.89
C LEU A 50 3.76 9.94 15.42
N GLU A 51 5.06 10.09 15.64
CA GLU A 51 5.67 11.37 16.01
C GLU A 51 5.47 12.42 14.91
N GLY A 52 5.74 12.07 13.65
CA GLY A 52 5.54 12.97 12.52
C GLY A 52 4.08 13.41 12.35
N LEU A 53 3.12 12.50 12.61
CA LEU A 53 1.70 12.85 12.63
C LEU A 53 1.35 13.83 13.75
N ALA A 54 1.84 13.59 14.97
CA ALA A 54 1.63 14.49 16.10
C ALA A 54 2.25 15.89 15.87
N GLN A 55 3.41 15.95 15.23
CA GLN A 55 4.05 17.21 14.82
C GLN A 55 3.19 17.94 13.77
N ALA A 56 2.66 17.21 12.79
CA ALA A 56 1.77 17.79 11.77
C ALA A 56 0.47 18.35 12.38
N ASP A 57 -0.14 17.64 13.32
CA ASP A 57 -1.34 18.11 14.05
C ASP A 57 -1.06 19.38 14.86
N GLN A 58 0.18 19.56 15.33
CA GLN A 58 0.65 20.79 16.00
C GLN A 58 1.04 21.90 15.03
N GLY A 59 0.86 21.70 13.71
CA GLY A 59 1.23 22.67 12.67
C GLY A 59 2.72 22.76 12.40
N GLN A 60 3.52 21.81 12.89
CA GLN A 60 4.97 21.72 12.64
C GLN A 60 5.26 21.14 11.25
N THR A 61 4.59 21.66 10.24
CA THR A 61 4.74 21.26 8.83
C THR A 61 5.44 22.35 8.05
N VAL A 62 6.21 21.95 7.04
CA VAL A 62 6.76 22.89 6.05
C VAL A 62 5.95 22.86 4.77
N PRO A 63 5.88 23.97 4.00
CA PRO A 63 5.28 23.96 2.68
C PRO A 63 5.93 22.91 1.76
N HIS A 64 5.13 22.33 0.87
CA HIS A 64 5.59 21.30 -0.06
C HIS A 64 6.82 21.71 -0.88
N GLU A 65 6.86 22.96 -1.38
CA GLU A 65 8.02 23.48 -2.12
C GLU A 65 9.30 23.48 -1.30
N GLU A 66 9.21 23.69 0.01
CA GLU A 66 10.34 23.68 0.92
C GLU A 66 10.81 22.24 1.18
N ALA A 67 9.87 21.32 1.43
CA ALA A 67 10.18 19.90 1.56
C ALA A 67 10.89 19.36 0.31
N VAL A 68 10.39 19.67 -0.89
CA VAL A 68 11.02 19.25 -2.16
C VAL A 68 12.45 19.79 -2.28
N LYS A 69 12.72 21.04 -1.85
CA LYS A 69 14.08 21.59 -1.83
C LYS A 69 14.99 20.85 -0.85
N MET A 70 14.49 20.48 0.33
CA MET A 70 15.27 19.74 1.34
C MET A 70 15.71 18.36 0.82
N PHE A 71 14.83 17.67 0.09
CA PHE A 71 15.07 16.32 -0.41
C PHE A 71 15.61 16.26 -1.84
N GLY A 72 15.63 17.38 -2.56
CA GLY A 72 16.11 17.44 -3.96
C GLY A 72 17.55 16.96 -4.14
N LYS A 73 18.40 17.05 -3.11
CA LYS A 73 19.78 16.50 -3.13
C LYS A 73 19.85 14.97 -3.23
N TRP A 74 18.75 14.28 -2.94
CA TRP A 74 18.62 12.82 -3.00
C TRP A 74 17.91 12.34 -4.27
N GLY A 75 17.60 13.23 -5.21
CA GLY A 75 16.96 12.87 -6.49
C GLY A 75 15.48 12.51 -6.37
N LEU A 76 14.88 12.70 -5.20
CA LEU A 76 13.43 12.56 -4.99
C LEU A 76 12.76 13.76 -5.66
N ARG A 77 12.12 13.51 -6.81
CA ARG A 77 11.34 14.47 -7.61
C ARG A 77 9.87 14.09 -7.57
#